data_AF-A0A961RIT3-F1
#
_entry.id   AF-A0A961RIT3-F1
#
_cell.length_a   1.000
_cell.length_b   1.000
_cell.length_c   1.000
_cell.angle_alpha   90.00
_cell.angle_beta   90.00
_cell.angle_gamma   90.00
#
_symmetry.space_group_name_H-M   'P 1'
#
loop_
_entity.id
_entity.type
_entity.pdbx_description
1 polymer ?
#
loop_
_entity_poly.entity_id
_entity_poly.type
_entity_poly.pdbx_seq_one_letter_code
_entity_poly.pdbx_strand_id
1 'polypeptide(L)'
;MKAATKGHEQRLRAGFPKGKTDSFNLNKAIWNEFGTVNIPERPFMRNTVAKKKSIYKRHMRKAASQIMAGSSTIPVVLNKLGILVQGDIQGEITSLNSPPNAPSTIRQKGSSNPLIDTSAMRQAVTWEVK
;
A
#
# COMPACT_ATOMS: atom_id res chain seq x y z
N MET A 1 -43.05 -1.21 4.25
CA MET A 1 -42.32 -2.29 3.55
C MET A 1 -40.84 -1.92 3.51
N LYS A 2 -39.97 -2.81 4.00
CA LYS A 2 -38.52 -2.59 4.16
C LYS A 2 -37.86 -2.39 2.79
N ALA A 3 -37.26 -1.23 2.56
CA ALA A 3 -36.25 -1.09 1.51
C ALA A 3 -35.00 -1.86 1.98
N ALA A 4 -34.75 -3.01 1.36
CA ALA A 4 -33.52 -3.75 1.54
C ALA A 4 -32.38 -2.91 0.95
N THR A 5 -31.66 -2.19 1.80
CA THR A 5 -30.39 -1.57 1.45
C THR A 5 -29.46 -2.72 1.08
N LYS A 6 -29.20 -2.93 -0.21
CA LYS A 6 -28.00 -3.64 -0.65
C LYS A 6 -26.83 -2.86 -0.05
N GLY A 7 -26.35 -3.31 1.11
CA GLY A 7 -25.16 -2.77 1.73
C GLY A 7 -24.01 -3.09 0.80
N HIS A 8 -23.66 -2.14 -0.08
CA HIS A 8 -22.40 -2.21 -0.79
C HIS A 8 -21.32 -2.21 0.30
N GLU A 9 -20.70 -3.37 0.52
CA GLU A 9 -19.60 -3.51 1.47
C GLU A 9 -18.48 -2.58 1.00
N GLN A 10 -18.38 -1.41 1.65
CA GLN A 10 -17.35 -0.45 1.32
C GLN A 10 -16.00 -1.00 1.79
N ARG A 11 -15.11 -1.26 0.84
CA ARG A 11 -13.81 -1.87 1.04
C ARG A 11 -12.72 -0.93 0.54
N LEU A 12 -11.68 -0.76 1.36
CA LEU A 12 -10.45 -0.09 0.96
C LEU A 12 -9.48 -1.12 0.37
N ARG A 13 -8.97 -0.84 -0.83
CA ARG A 13 -7.83 -1.55 -1.44
C ARG A 13 -6.68 -0.57 -1.57
N ALA A 14 -5.50 -0.90 -1.06
CA ALA A 14 -4.33 -0.03 -1.11
C ALA A 14 -3.09 -0.80 -1.59
N GLY A 15 -2.14 -0.11 -2.23
CA GLY A 15 -1.00 -0.70 -2.91
C GLY A 15 -1.10 -0.45 -4.41
N PHE A 16 -1.42 -1.48 -5.18
CA PHE A 16 -1.51 -1.42 -6.64
C PHE A 16 -2.87 -1.96 -7.14
N PRO A 17 -3.97 -1.22 -6.96
CA PRO A 17 -5.30 -1.66 -7.41
C PRO A 17 -5.34 -1.89 -8.93
N LYS A 18 -5.98 -2.98 -9.36
CA LYS A 18 -6.17 -3.31 -10.78
C LYS A 18 -6.85 -2.13 -11.51
N GLY A 19 -6.24 -1.70 -12.62
CA GLY A 19 -6.75 -0.60 -13.45
C GLY A 19 -6.35 0.80 -12.98
N LYS A 20 -5.58 0.92 -11.89
CA LYS A 20 -5.01 2.20 -11.39
C LYS A 20 -3.49 2.28 -11.51
N THR A 21 -2.84 1.15 -11.80
CA THR A 21 -1.40 1.02 -11.97
C THR A 21 -1.12 0.40 -13.33
N ASP A 22 -0.13 0.91 -14.06
CA ASP A 22 0.36 0.29 -15.29
C ASP A 22 0.96 -1.09 -15.03
N SER A 23 0.90 -1.96 -16.04
CA SER A 23 1.36 -3.35 -15.92
C SER A 23 2.84 -3.47 -15.56
N PHE A 24 3.68 -2.50 -15.95
CA PHE A 24 5.12 -2.56 -15.70
C PHE A 24 5.43 -2.34 -14.20
N ASN A 25 4.88 -1.28 -13.60
CA ASN A 25 5.04 -1.04 -12.16
C ASN A 25 4.34 -2.12 -11.31
N LEU A 26 3.20 -2.64 -11.76
CA LEU A 26 2.53 -3.76 -11.08
C LEU A 26 3.42 -5.02 -11.05
N ASN A 27 3.98 -5.40 -12.20
CA ASN A 27 4.89 -6.55 -12.28
C ASN A 27 6.13 -6.36 -11.42
N LYS A 28 6.72 -5.15 -11.44
CA LYS A 28 7.86 -4.80 -10.57
C LYS A 28 7.51 -4.92 -9.09
N ALA A 29 6.31 -4.49 -8.68
CA ALA A 29 5.83 -4.64 -7.31
C ALA A 29 5.67 -6.12 -6.93
N ILE A 30 5.11 -6.95 -7.82
CA ILE A 30 4.93 -8.40 -7.60
C ILE A 30 6.29 -9.09 -7.42
N TRP A 31 7.24 -8.87 -8.33
CA TRP A 31 8.56 -9.50 -8.26
C TRP A 31 9.36 -9.08 -7.03
N ASN A 32 9.23 -7.83 -6.59
CA ASN A 32 9.87 -7.42 -5.35
C ASN A 32 9.14 -7.97 -4.12
N GLU A 33 7.80 -7.98 -4.10
CA GLU A 33 7.06 -8.46 -2.94
C GLU A 33 7.29 -9.95 -2.67
N PHE A 34 7.37 -10.78 -3.71
CA PHE A 34 7.44 -12.24 -3.60
C PHE A 34 8.78 -12.86 -4.03
N GLY A 35 9.69 -12.05 -4.58
CA GLY A 35 10.92 -12.55 -5.18
C GLY A 35 10.69 -13.24 -6.53
N THR A 36 11.79 -13.72 -7.10
CA THR A 36 11.84 -14.54 -8.31
C THR A 36 12.88 -15.64 -8.11
N VAL A 37 13.14 -16.44 -9.14
CA VAL A 37 14.21 -17.46 -9.11
C VAL A 37 15.59 -16.85 -8.78
N ASN A 38 15.86 -15.62 -9.23
CA ASN A 38 17.19 -14.99 -9.13
C ASN A 38 17.24 -13.76 -8.21
N ILE A 39 16.08 -13.21 -7.83
CA ILE A 39 15.99 -11.97 -7.06
C ILE A 39 15.26 -12.29 -5.76
N PRO A 40 15.84 -11.98 -4.58
CA PRO A 40 15.19 -12.28 -3.32
C PRO A 40 13.93 -11.43 -3.11
N GLU A 41 13.01 -11.93 -2.29
CA GLU A 41 11.85 -11.15 -1.87
C GLU A 41 12.25 -9.95 -1.01
N ARG A 42 11.50 -8.87 -1.16
CA ARG A 42 11.60 -7.59 -0.46
C ARG A 42 10.17 -7.20 -0.09
N PRO A 43 9.60 -7.81 0.96
CA PRO A 43 8.17 -7.88 1.18
C PRO A 43 7.60 -6.58 1.79
N PHE A 44 7.70 -5.47 1.07
CA PHE A 44 7.34 -4.14 1.55
C PHE A 44 5.86 -4.04 1.92
N MET A 45 4.94 -4.66 1.18
CA MET A 45 3.51 -4.64 1.50
C MET A 45 3.21 -5.42 2.78
N ARG A 46 3.73 -6.65 2.88
CA ARG A 46 3.57 -7.49 4.08
C ARG A 46 4.20 -6.82 5.31
N ASN A 47 5.38 -6.24 5.16
CA ASN A 47 6.06 -5.51 6.23
C ASN A 47 5.25 -4.31 6.71
N THR A 48 4.73 -3.48 5.79
CA THR A 48 3.87 -2.36 6.16
C THR A 48 2.66 -2.82 6.96
N VAL A 49 1.95 -3.85 6.48
CA VAL A 49 0.78 -4.40 7.19
C VAL A 49 1.17 -4.91 8.57
N ALA A 50 2.24 -5.70 8.68
CA ALA A 50 2.71 -6.23 9.95
C ALA A 50 3.03 -5.12 10.96
N LYS A 51 3.72 -4.06 10.52
CA LYS A 51 4.12 -2.92 11.36
C LYS A 51 2.94 -2.01 11.74
N LYS A 52 1.98 -1.81 10.84
CA LYS A 52 0.97 -0.74 10.95
C LYS A 52 -0.44 -1.22 11.28
N LYS A 53 -0.71 -2.54 11.29
CA LYS A 53 -2.03 -3.12 11.55
C LYS A 53 -2.71 -2.58 12.81
N SER A 54 -1.98 -2.43 13.92
CA SER A 54 -2.54 -1.92 15.18
C SER A 54 -2.96 -0.45 15.07
N ILE A 55 -2.19 0.36 14.33
CA ILE A 55 -2.47 1.76 14.06
C ILE A 55 -3.74 1.89 13.21
N TYR A 56 -3.85 1.12 12.12
CA TYR A 56 -5.04 1.12 11.26
C TYR A 56 -6.31 0.73 12.02
N LYS A 57 -6.22 -0.31 12.86
CA LYS A 57 -7.34 -0.70 13.74
C LYS A 57 -7.76 0.43 14.69
N ARG A 58 -6.80 1.18 15.24
CA ARG A 58 -7.08 2.31 16.13
C ARG A 58 -7.78 3.46 15.39
N HIS A 59 -7.30 3.81 14.20
CA HIS A 59 -7.95 4.82 13.35
C HIS A 59 -9.38 4.43 13.02
N MET A 60 -9.62 3.16 12.65
CA MET A 60 -10.97 2.68 12.34
C MET A 60 -11.89 2.69 13.56
N ARG A 61 -11.41 2.33 14.76
CA ARG A 61 -12.21 2.43 15.99
C ARG A 61 -12.61 3.86 16.31
N LYS A 62 -11.66 4.81 16.22
CA LYS A 62 -11.95 6.24 16.42
C LYS A 62 -12.96 6.75 15.39
N ALA A 63 -12.80 6.34 14.14
CA ALA A 63 -13.67 6.74 13.05
C ALA A 63 -15.10 6.17 13.19
N ALA A 64 -15.26 4.97 13.75
CA ALA A 64 -16.58 4.41 14.04
C ALA A 64 -17.39 5.32 14.97
N SER A 65 -16.77 5.85 16.03
CA SER A 65 -17.43 6.84 16.91
C SER A 65 -17.83 8.12 16.17
N GLN A 66 -16.99 8.60 15.24
CA GLN A 66 -17.29 9.79 14.44
C GLN A 66 -18.47 9.56 13.48
N ILE A 67 -18.56 8.36 12.89
CA ILE A 67 -19.66 7.95 12.03
C ILE A 67 -20.96 7.85 12.83
N MET A 68 -20.93 7.20 14.00
CA MET A 68 -22.11 7.09 14.88
C MET A 68 -22.62 8.45 15.35
N ALA A 69 -21.72 9.41 15.58
CA ALA A 69 -22.06 10.79 15.93
C ALA A 69 -22.54 11.64 14.73
N GLY A 70 -22.63 11.08 13.52
CA GLY A 70 -23.02 11.82 12.30
C GLY A 70 -21.98 12.81 11.77
N SER A 71 -20.79 12.85 12.38
CA SER A 71 -19.71 13.81 12.04
C SER A 71 -18.81 13.33 10.88
N SER A 72 -19.00 12.11 10.39
CA SER A 72 -18.28 11.57 9.24
C SER A 72 -19.05 10.46 8.54
N THR A 73 -18.61 10.08 7.34
CA THR A 73 -19.18 8.98 6.56
C THR A 73 -18.13 7.91 6.30
N ILE A 74 -18.58 6.67 6.05
CA ILE A 74 -17.66 5.54 5.75
C ILE A 74 -16.74 5.87 4.57
N PRO A 75 -17.20 6.44 3.43
CA PRO A 75 -16.30 6.81 2.33
C PRO A 75 -15.22 7.81 2.72
N VAL A 76 -15.55 8.81 3.54
CA VAL A 76 -14.60 9.83 4.01
C VAL A 76 -13.52 9.19 4.88
N VAL A 77 -13.93 8.32 5.79
CA VAL A 77 -13.02 7.59 6.68
C VAL A 77 -12.10 6.65 5.90
N LEU A 78 -12.66 5.88 4.95
CA LEU A 78 -11.87 4.95 4.14
C LEU A 78 -10.88 5.67 3.23
N ASN A 79 -11.25 6.83 2.67
CA ASN A 79 -10.31 7.65 1.89
C ASN A 79 -9.15 8.19 2.75
N LYS A 80 -9.45 8.67 3.97
CA LYS A 80 -8.41 9.09 4.92
C LYS A 80 -7.48 7.93 5.30
N LEU A 81 -8.03 6.75 5.53
CA LEU A 81 -7.22 5.56 5.77
C LEU A 81 -6.39 5.17 4.53
N GLY A 82 -6.96 5.31 3.33
CA GLY A 82 -6.25 5.07 2.07
C GLY A 82 -5.02 5.95 1.90
N ILE A 83 -5.13 7.25 2.18
CA ILE A 83 -4.00 8.19 2.19
C ILE A 83 -2.91 7.73 3.15
N LEU A 84 -3.30 7.35 4.38
CA LEU A 84 -2.37 6.89 5.40
C LEU A 84 -1.62 5.61 4.95
N VAL A 85 -2.37 4.62 4.46
CA VAL A 85 -1.80 3.34 4.00
C VAL A 85 -0.90 3.54 2.79
N GLN A 86 -1.27 4.39 1.82
CA GLN A 86 -0.40 4.76 0.71
C GLN A 86 0.92 5.33 1.23
N GLY A 87 0.86 6.31 2.14
CA GLY A 87 2.06 6.93 2.71
C GLY A 87 2.95 5.94 3.45
N ASP A 88 2.36 5.02 4.23
CA ASP A 88 3.11 3.98 4.93
C ASP A 88 3.79 2.98 3.99
N ILE A 89 3.13 2.57 2.91
CA ILE A 89 3.73 1.70 1.87
C ILE A 89 4.86 2.43 1.16
N GLN A 90 4.64 3.69 0.78
CA GLN A 90 5.68 4.53 0.16
C GLN A 90 6.88 4.74 1.08
N GLY A 91 6.64 4.87 2.39
CA GLY A 91 7.68 4.94 3.42
C GLY A 91 8.47 3.65 3.54
N GLU A 92 7.79 2.50 3.57
CA GLU A 92 8.47 1.19 3.61
C GLU A 92 9.36 1.00 2.37
N ILE A 93 8.87 1.32 1.16
CA ILE A 93 9.67 1.28 -0.08
C ILE A 93 10.93 2.14 0.02
N THR A 94 10.82 3.32 0.63
CA THR A 94 11.96 4.22 0.83
C THR A 94 12.95 3.70 1.86
N SER A 95 12.47 3.09 2.95
CA SER A 95 13.33 2.66 4.07
C SER A 95 13.92 1.26 3.93
N LEU A 96 13.28 0.38 3.14
CA LEU A 96 13.71 -1.01 3.01
C LEU A 96 15.06 -1.08 2.31
N ASN A 97 16.03 -1.69 2.99
CA ASN A 97 17.41 -1.82 2.53
C ASN A 97 17.92 -3.28 2.51
N SER A 98 17.11 -4.22 2.98
CA SER A 98 17.44 -5.64 3.06
C SER A 98 16.31 -6.50 2.48
N PRO A 99 16.63 -7.50 1.63
CA PRO A 99 17.96 -7.82 1.11
C PRO A 99 18.54 -6.75 0.17
N PRO A 100 19.86 -6.49 0.21
CA PRO A 100 20.49 -5.43 -0.57
C PRO A 100 20.48 -5.76 -2.08
N ASN A 101 20.82 -4.76 -2.89
CA ASN A 101 21.16 -4.98 -4.30
C ASN A 101 22.53 -5.64 -4.44
N ALA A 102 22.72 -6.41 -5.53
CA ALA A 102 24.03 -6.90 -5.91
C ALA A 102 24.98 -5.71 -6.20
N PRO A 103 26.30 -5.83 -5.96
CA PRO A 103 27.26 -4.75 -6.23
C PRO A 103 27.22 -4.23 -7.67
N SER A 104 26.99 -5.11 -8.65
CA SER A 104 26.83 -4.74 -10.06
C SER A 104 25.62 -3.82 -10.28
N THR A 105 24.47 -4.15 -9.67
CA THR A 105 23.26 -3.32 -9.74
C THR A 105 23.48 -1.96 -9.08
N ILE A 106 24.17 -1.91 -7.94
CA ILE A 106 24.49 -0.64 -7.26
C ILE A 106 25.36 0.24 -8.17
N ARG A 107 26.40 -0.33 -8.80
CA ARG A 107 27.27 0.40 -9.75
C ARG A 107 26.49 0.92 -10.96
N GLN A 108 25.61 0.11 -11.53
CA GLN A 108 24.81 0.49 -12.70
C GLN A 108 23.81 1.59 -12.36
N LYS A 109 23.18 1.50 -11.19
CA LYS A 109 22.08 2.36 -10.75
C LYS A 109 22.56 3.65 -10.07
N GLY A 110 23.77 3.64 -9.53
CA GLY A 110 24.31 4.73 -8.71
C GLY A 110 23.66 4.87 -7.31
N SER A 111 22.86 3.90 -6.86
CA SER A 111 22.25 3.93 -5.53
C SER A 111 21.97 2.55 -4.96
N SER A 112 22.07 2.43 -3.62
CA SER A 112 21.96 1.16 -2.89
C SER A 112 20.52 0.73 -2.58
N ASN A 113 19.54 1.63 -2.65
CA ASN A 113 18.15 1.28 -2.31
C ASN A 113 17.64 0.16 -3.24
N PRO A 114 17.19 -0.97 -2.71
CA PRO A 114 16.79 -2.11 -3.52
C PRO A 114 15.46 -1.95 -4.26
N LEU A 115 14.58 -1.05 -3.82
CA LEU A 115 13.24 -0.86 -4.37
C LEU A 115 13.06 0.43 -5.18
N ILE A 116 14.01 1.36 -5.09
CA ILE A 116 13.91 2.68 -5.73
C ILE A 116 14.99 2.84 -6.78
N ASP A 117 14.60 2.81 -8.05
CA ASP A 117 15.42 3.25 -9.18
C ASP A 117 15.00 4.66 -9.63
N THR A 118 14.02 4.75 -10.51
CA THR A 118 13.39 6.02 -10.93
C THR A 118 12.31 6.53 -9.95
N SER A 119 12.07 5.82 -8.85
CA SER A 119 10.92 6.00 -7.94
C SER A 119 9.53 5.74 -8.55
N ALA A 120 9.41 5.32 -9.81
CA ALA A 120 8.11 5.10 -10.46
C ALA A 120 7.19 4.13 -9.70
N MET A 121 7.72 2.98 -9.26
CA MET A 121 6.95 1.99 -8.48
C MET A 121 6.43 2.58 -7.16
N ARG A 122 7.23 3.41 -6.47
CA ARG A 122 6.81 4.10 -5.24
C ARG A 122 5.68 5.10 -5.52
N GLN A 123 5.80 5.86 -6.60
CA GLN A 123 4.78 6.84 -7.00
C GLN A 123 3.49 6.17 -7.46
N ALA A 124 3.57 4.96 -8.00
CA ALA A 124 2.42 4.19 -8.46
C ALA A 124 1.61 3.54 -7.33
N VAL A 125 2.09 3.61 -6.08
CA VAL A 125 1.32 3.18 -4.90
C VAL A 125 0.11 4.10 -4.74
N THR A 126 -1.09 3.51 -4.70
CA THR A 126 -2.35 4.23 -4.57
C THR A 126 -3.39 3.44 -3.77
N TRP A 127 -4.61 3.96 -3.68
CA TRP A 127 -5.74 3.29 -3.06
C TRP A 127 -7.03 3.47 -3.85
N GLU A 128 -8.01 2.64 -3.53
CA GLU A 128 -9.34 2.68 -4.10
C GLU A 128 -10.37 2.28 -3.03
N VAL A 129 -11.48 3.01 -2.98
CA VAL A 129 -12.65 2.69 -2.15
C VAL A 129 -13.77 2.22 -3.09
N LYS A 130 -14.30 1.01 -2.87
CA LYS A 130 -15.45 0.44 -3.61
C LYS A 130 -16.51 -0.07 -2.67
#